data_AF-A0A6P0XG19-F1
#
_entry.id   AF-A0A6P0XG19-F1
#
_cell.length_a   1.000
_cell.length_b   1.000
_cell.length_c   1.000
_cell.angle_alpha   90.00
_cell.angle_beta   90.00
_cell.angle_gamma   90.00
#
_symmetry.space_group_name_H-M   'P 1'
#
loop_
_entity.id
_entity.type
_entity.pdbx_description
1 polymer ?
#
loop_
_entity_poly.entity_id
_entity_poly.type
_entity_poly.pdbx_seq_one_letter_code
_entity_poly.pdbx_strand_id
1 'polypeptide(L)'
;MFNAGVQKTVLLIPQAEQWQLQTMTEMTDNGIVEISKLSQPLTTESPVPTRVIQYVKNTLEPLLIDEGKTEIPGILEGYLLKYNPQSVLCLPLLNQGQLVAIVYLEHPTTKGVFTPNRLAIIRFLCAQAAVSLQNAQLYDQAQQAIQELHQTQQQLAQSEKMSNLRNLVAGVTNEINQPVGFLQGNIQPALDYVQDLLDLINLYQSEYPQPNDTIKAKTEAIDLEFIREDFPRLLESMHQGINRIRNISNSLVQHGEKNPPV
;
A
#
# COMPACT_ATOMS: atom_id res chain seq x y z
N MET A 1 39.00 7.77 1.50
CA MET A 1 40.32 8.33 1.13
C MET A 1 40.59 8.06 -0.35
N PHE A 2 40.13 8.94 -1.25
CA PHE A 2 40.59 8.98 -2.64
C PHE A 2 41.57 10.15 -2.74
N ASN A 3 42.85 9.90 -2.50
CA ASN A 3 43.89 10.90 -2.77
C ASN A 3 44.68 10.47 -4.01
N ALA A 4 43.95 10.22 -5.10
CA ALA A 4 44.51 9.86 -6.40
C ALA A 4 45.10 11.07 -7.14
N GLY A 5 45.11 12.26 -6.52
CA GLY A 5 45.42 13.53 -7.19
C GLY A 5 44.30 13.93 -8.15
N VAL A 6 43.04 13.72 -7.77
CA VAL A 6 41.85 14.06 -8.57
C VAL A 6 41.18 15.25 -7.92
N GLN A 7 40.95 16.32 -8.68
CA GLN A 7 40.33 17.53 -8.15
C GLN A 7 38.81 17.51 -8.31
N LYS A 8 38.29 16.76 -9.29
CA LYS A 8 36.85 16.57 -9.45
C LYS A 8 36.51 15.13 -9.84
N THR A 9 35.55 14.56 -9.14
CA THR A 9 35.01 13.22 -9.38
C THR A 9 33.51 13.32 -9.57
N VAL A 10 32.99 12.63 -10.57
CA VAL A 10 31.57 12.58 -10.87
C VAL A 10 31.14 11.13 -11.03
N LEU A 11 30.07 10.75 -10.33
CA LEU A 11 29.43 9.44 -10.45
C LEU A 11 28.09 9.58 -11.16
N LEU A 12 27.92 8.75 -12.19
CA LEU A 12 26.70 8.65 -12.96
C LEU A 12 26.13 7.25 -12.79
N ILE A 13 24.82 7.17 -12.54
CA ILE A 13 24.10 5.91 -12.35
C ILE A 13 22.87 5.95 -13.26
N PRO A 14 22.51 4.83 -13.92
CA PRO A 14 21.25 4.73 -14.66
C PRO A 14 20.08 4.75 -13.68
N GLN A 15 19.08 5.59 -13.94
CA GLN A 15 17.82 5.60 -13.21
C GLN A 15 16.68 5.47 -14.23
N ALA A 16 15.94 4.37 -14.14
CA ALA A 16 15.05 3.90 -15.20
C ALA A 16 15.79 3.78 -16.56
N GLU A 17 15.49 4.65 -17.53
CA GLU A 17 16.08 4.64 -18.88
C GLU A 17 17.09 5.77 -19.13
N GLN A 18 17.32 6.66 -18.15
CA GLN A 18 18.17 7.83 -18.32
C GLN A 18 19.38 7.81 -17.38
N TRP A 19 20.51 8.30 -17.89
CA TRP A 19 21.73 8.47 -17.11
C TRP A 19 21.68 9.79 -16.36
N GLN A 20 21.80 9.74 -15.04
CA GLN A 20 21.75 10.92 -14.20
C GLN A 20 23.07 11.14 -13.48
N LEU A 21 23.43 12.40 -13.34
CA LEU A 21 24.49 12.87 -12.46
C LEU A 21 24.04 12.67 -11.01
N GLN A 22 24.57 11.66 -10.32
CA GLN A 22 24.18 11.39 -8.93
C GLN A 22 24.94 12.29 -7.98
N THR A 23 26.27 12.27 -8.06
CA THR A 23 27.14 13.01 -7.14
C THR A 23 28.33 13.59 -7.87
N MET A 24 28.66 14.84 -7.55
CA MET A 24 29.92 15.47 -7.90
C MET A 24 30.68 15.78 -6.61
N THR A 25 31.96 15.47 -6.59
CA THR A 25 32.87 15.90 -5.53
C THR A 25 33.97 16.76 -6.14
N GLU A 26 34.16 17.97 -5.63
CA GLU A 26 35.22 18.87 -6.07
C GLU A 26 36.10 19.27 -4.88
N MET A 27 37.41 19.23 -5.07
CA MET A 27 38.40 19.63 -4.07
C MET A 27 38.74 21.10 -4.29
N THR A 28 38.34 21.93 -3.33
CA THR A 28 38.63 23.37 -3.31
C THR A 28 40.08 23.63 -2.92
N ASP A 29 40.60 24.83 -3.22
CA ASP A 29 41.99 25.24 -2.91
C ASP A 29 42.34 25.16 -1.42
N ASN A 30 41.33 25.16 -0.54
CA ASN A 30 41.48 24.99 0.91
C ASN A 30 41.52 23.51 1.37
N GLY A 31 41.50 22.56 0.43
CA GLY A 31 41.47 21.12 0.71
C GLY A 31 40.11 20.58 1.15
N ILE A 32 39.05 21.38 1.09
CA ILE A 32 37.69 20.95 1.43
C ILE A 32 37.06 20.28 0.21
N VAL A 33 36.50 19.08 0.42
CA VAL A 33 35.73 18.34 -0.59
C VAL A 33 34.27 18.75 -0.49
N GLU A 34 33.76 19.45 -1.49
CA GLU A 34 32.33 19.74 -1.62
C GLU A 34 31.63 18.60 -2.33
N ILE A 35 30.58 18.04 -1.73
CA ILE A 35 29.76 16.98 -2.31
C ILE A 35 28.40 17.55 -2.71
N SER A 36 28.13 17.58 -4.01
CA SER A 36 26.86 18.07 -4.56
C SER A 36 26.08 16.89 -5.14
N LYS A 37 24.87 16.66 -4.60
CA LYS A 37 23.90 15.71 -5.17
C LYS A 37 23.13 16.44 -6.27
N LEU A 38 23.25 15.96 -7.52
CA LEU A 38 22.78 16.72 -8.68
C LEU A 38 21.51 16.13 -9.31
N SER A 39 21.20 14.84 -9.09
CA SER A 39 20.02 14.09 -9.57
C SER A 39 19.33 14.66 -10.82
N GLN A 40 20.12 14.95 -11.86
CA GLN A 40 19.69 15.62 -13.09
C GLN A 40 20.19 14.86 -14.32
N PRO A 41 19.45 14.88 -15.43
CA PRO A 41 19.88 14.24 -16.68
C PRO A 41 21.13 14.91 -17.26
N LEU A 42 21.92 14.17 -18.05
CA LEU A 42 23.01 14.79 -18.81
C LEU A 42 22.49 15.76 -19.85
N THR A 43 23.03 16.97 -19.79
CA THR A 43 22.82 18.05 -20.76
C THR A 43 24.16 18.56 -21.28
N THR A 44 24.15 19.41 -22.30
CA THR A 44 25.35 20.07 -22.81
C THR A 44 26.00 21.03 -21.80
N GLU A 45 25.25 21.47 -20.79
CA GLU A 45 25.75 22.34 -19.71
C GLU A 45 26.24 21.58 -18.49
N SER A 46 26.19 20.24 -18.54
CA SER A 46 26.64 19.40 -17.44
C SER A 46 28.10 19.66 -17.09
N PRO A 47 28.49 19.49 -15.82
CA PRO A 47 29.87 19.69 -15.37
C PRO A 47 30.79 18.55 -15.83
N VAL A 48 30.45 17.83 -16.89
CA VAL A 48 31.23 16.75 -17.50
C VAL A 48 31.04 16.77 -19.02
N PRO A 49 32.06 16.35 -19.80
CA PRO A 49 31.95 16.26 -21.24
C PRO A 49 31.02 15.12 -21.66
N THR A 50 29.80 15.43 -22.11
CA THR A 50 28.77 14.44 -22.46
C THR A 50 29.22 13.42 -23.51
N ARG A 51 30.05 13.83 -24.48
CA ARG A 51 30.61 12.91 -25.50
C ARG A 51 31.54 11.85 -24.90
N VAL A 52 32.33 12.20 -23.89
CA VAL A 52 33.17 11.24 -23.15
C VAL A 52 32.30 10.22 -22.42
N ILE A 53 31.26 10.69 -21.74
CA ILE A 53 30.32 9.80 -21.03
C ILE A 53 29.61 8.86 -22.02
N GLN A 54 29.15 9.38 -23.15
CA GLN A 54 28.49 8.59 -24.20
C GLN A 54 29.44 7.56 -24.83
N TYR A 55 30.70 7.92 -25.07
CA TYR A 55 31.71 6.99 -25.56
C TYR A 55 31.86 5.80 -24.61
N VAL A 56 32.18 6.06 -23.33
CA VAL A 56 32.37 5.01 -22.33
C VAL A 56 31.11 4.19 -22.10
N LYS A 57 29.93 4.82 -22.14
CA LYS A 57 28.63 4.13 -22.06
C LYS A 57 28.44 3.14 -23.20
N ASN A 58 28.82 3.51 -24.42
CA ASN A 58 28.55 2.73 -25.63
C ASN A 58 29.62 1.68 -25.90
N THR A 59 30.88 1.96 -25.59
CA THR A 59 32.00 1.03 -25.81
C THR A 59 32.27 0.13 -24.62
N LEU A 60 31.87 0.55 -23.40
CA LEU A 60 32.24 -0.08 -22.14
C LEU A 60 33.76 -0.13 -21.92
N GLU A 61 34.50 0.72 -22.62
CA GLU A 61 35.96 0.83 -22.50
C GLU A 61 36.35 2.09 -21.72
N PRO A 62 37.39 2.01 -20.88
CA PRO A 62 37.91 3.16 -20.18
C PRO A 62 38.52 4.17 -21.15
N LEU A 63 38.23 5.46 -20.96
CA LEU A 63 38.85 6.54 -21.73
C LEU A 63 39.81 7.33 -20.84
N LEU A 64 41.09 7.33 -21.23
CA LEU A 64 42.13 8.17 -20.65
C LEU A 64 42.47 9.29 -21.63
N ILE A 65 42.47 10.53 -21.14
CA ILE A 65 42.91 11.70 -21.88
C ILE A 65 43.98 12.38 -21.03
N ASP A 66 45.13 12.61 -21.63
CA ASP A 66 46.23 13.33 -20.98
C ASP A 66 46.70 14.47 -21.88
N GLU A 67 46.94 15.62 -21.29
CA GLU A 67 47.26 16.88 -21.97
C GLU A 67 46.23 17.29 -23.04
N GLY A 68 44.96 16.94 -22.86
CA GLY A 68 43.92 17.16 -23.86
C GLY A 68 44.11 16.37 -25.17
N LYS A 69 45.10 15.47 -25.23
CA LYS A 69 45.35 14.59 -26.37
C LYS A 69 44.53 13.32 -26.24
N THR A 70 43.82 13.02 -27.31
CA THR A 70 43.00 11.81 -27.45
C THR A 70 43.04 11.36 -28.91
N GLU A 71 42.92 10.07 -29.12
CA GLU A 71 42.79 9.49 -30.47
C GLU A 71 41.42 9.78 -31.09
N ILE A 72 40.47 10.32 -30.31
CA ILE A 72 39.09 10.60 -30.73
C ILE A 72 38.92 12.11 -30.94
N PRO A 73 38.88 12.59 -32.20
CA PRO A 73 38.75 14.01 -32.48
C PRO A 73 37.47 14.61 -31.89
N GLY A 74 37.58 15.78 -31.24
CA GLY A 74 36.43 16.55 -30.77
C GLY A 74 35.67 15.98 -29.57
N ILE A 75 36.19 14.96 -28.87
CA ILE A 75 35.49 14.36 -27.72
C ILE A 75 35.36 15.32 -26.51
N LEU A 76 36.26 16.30 -26.40
CA LEU A 76 36.23 17.38 -25.40
C LEU A 76 35.85 18.75 -25.99
N GLU A 77 35.36 18.78 -27.23
CA GLU A 77 34.96 20.02 -27.90
C GLU A 77 33.92 20.78 -27.08
N GLY A 78 34.09 22.10 -26.95
CA GLY A 78 33.27 22.95 -26.07
C GLY A 78 33.63 22.87 -24.58
N TYR A 79 33.96 21.69 -24.06
CA TYR A 79 34.36 21.52 -22.65
C TYR A 79 35.75 22.12 -22.36
N LEU A 80 36.69 21.99 -23.31
CA LEU A 80 38.03 22.60 -23.22
C LEU A 80 37.98 24.13 -23.08
N LEU A 81 37.00 24.79 -23.71
CA LEU A 81 36.87 26.25 -23.68
C LEU A 81 36.51 26.77 -22.29
N LYS A 82 35.86 25.94 -21.46
CA LYS A 82 35.37 26.33 -20.14
C LYS A 82 36.25 25.83 -19.00
N TYR A 83 36.77 24.60 -19.07
CA TYR A 83 37.43 23.94 -17.94
C TYR A 83 38.88 23.49 -18.20
N ASN A 84 39.28 23.33 -19.47
CA ASN A 84 40.64 22.94 -19.91
C ASN A 84 41.39 21.92 -19.02
N PRO A 85 40.82 20.74 -18.72
CA PRO A 85 41.46 19.76 -17.84
C PRO A 85 42.77 19.20 -18.43
N GLN A 86 43.77 18.96 -17.58
CA GLN A 86 45.07 18.42 -18.00
C GLN A 86 45.07 16.89 -18.04
N SER A 87 44.37 16.23 -17.13
CA SER A 87 44.17 14.77 -17.17
C SER A 87 42.71 14.43 -16.88
N VAL A 88 42.14 13.53 -17.68
CA VAL A 88 40.77 13.02 -17.53
C VAL A 88 40.79 11.50 -17.62
N LEU A 89 40.07 10.84 -16.70
CA LEU A 89 39.85 9.40 -16.73
C LEU A 89 38.35 9.14 -16.57
N CYS A 90 37.76 8.50 -17.57
CA CYS A 90 36.37 8.06 -17.54
C CYS A 90 36.32 6.54 -17.58
N LEU A 91 35.63 5.92 -16.62
CA LEU A 91 35.63 4.48 -16.41
C LEU A 91 34.20 3.94 -16.30
N PRO A 92 33.89 2.83 -16.99
CA PRO A 92 32.66 2.10 -16.73
C PRO A 92 32.83 1.22 -15.48
N LEU A 93 31.83 1.24 -14.61
CA LEU A 93 31.69 0.31 -13.49
C LEU A 93 30.85 -0.87 -13.96
N LEU A 94 31.52 -1.99 -14.20
CA LEU A 94 30.90 -3.19 -14.75
C LEU A 94 30.73 -4.26 -13.69
N ASN A 95 29.57 -4.92 -13.67
CA ASN A 95 29.34 -6.16 -12.93
C ASN A 95 28.86 -7.22 -13.92
N GLN A 96 29.59 -8.32 -14.06
CA GLN A 96 29.27 -9.40 -15.03
C GLN A 96 29.01 -8.90 -16.47
N GLY A 97 29.72 -7.86 -16.90
CA GLY A 97 29.57 -7.26 -18.24
C GLY A 97 28.42 -6.25 -18.36
N GLN A 98 27.58 -6.09 -17.33
CA GLN A 98 26.55 -5.05 -17.29
C GLN A 98 27.11 -3.75 -16.70
N LEU A 99 26.77 -2.64 -17.35
CA LEU A 99 27.16 -1.30 -16.93
C LEU A 99 26.27 -0.82 -15.77
N VAL A 100 26.85 -0.78 -14.56
CA VAL A 100 26.16 -0.37 -13.33
C VAL A 100 26.26 1.14 -13.12
N ALA A 101 27.41 1.73 -13.44
CA ALA A 101 27.67 3.16 -13.27
C ALA A 101 28.82 3.64 -14.16
N ILE A 102 29.01 4.96 -14.27
CA ILE A 102 30.18 5.57 -14.90
C ILE A 102 30.82 6.51 -13.88
N VAL A 103 32.14 6.40 -13.75
CA VAL A 103 32.95 7.31 -12.94
C VAL A 103 33.79 8.18 -13.86
N TYR A 104 33.68 9.48 -13.67
CA TYR A 104 34.48 10.48 -14.36
C TYR A 104 35.40 11.16 -13.33
N LEU A 105 36.69 11.21 -13.63
CA LEU A 105 37.73 11.81 -12.80
C LEU A 105 38.47 12.84 -13.65
N GLU A 106 38.65 14.05 -13.15
CA GLU A 106 39.49 15.05 -13.80
C GLU A 106 40.45 15.74 -12.83
N HIS A 107 41.58 16.15 -13.38
CA HIS A 107 42.56 16.99 -12.71
C HIS A 107 42.98 18.15 -13.62
N PRO A 108 42.88 19.42 -13.17
CA PRO A 108 43.03 20.58 -14.05
C PRO A 108 44.47 21.05 -14.25
N THR A 109 45.44 20.68 -13.40
CA THR A 109 46.79 21.31 -13.43
C THR A 109 47.97 20.34 -13.55
N THR A 110 47.74 19.04 -13.36
CA THR A 110 48.79 18.01 -13.36
C THR A 110 48.52 17.03 -14.49
N LYS A 111 49.58 16.72 -15.23
CA LYS A 111 49.62 15.77 -16.34
C LYS A 111 50.03 14.39 -15.83
N GLY A 112 49.66 13.33 -16.53
CA GLY A 112 50.08 11.97 -16.20
C GLY A 112 49.60 11.46 -14.84
N VAL A 113 48.53 12.05 -14.28
CA VAL A 113 47.97 11.67 -12.97
C VAL A 113 47.59 10.18 -12.94
N PHE A 114 47.07 9.68 -14.07
CA PHE A 114 46.56 8.31 -14.22
C PHE A 114 47.60 7.38 -14.86
N THR A 115 48.74 7.18 -14.18
CA THR A 115 49.75 6.19 -14.60
C THR A 115 49.17 4.77 -14.69
N PRO A 116 49.79 3.86 -15.49
CA PRO A 116 49.30 2.48 -15.65
C PRO A 116 49.08 1.72 -14.32
N ASN A 117 49.99 1.89 -13.34
CA ASN A 117 49.87 1.26 -12.02
C ASN A 117 48.67 1.80 -11.23
N ARG A 118 48.42 3.12 -11.28
CA ARG A 118 47.25 3.74 -10.64
C ARG A 118 45.96 3.28 -11.33
N LEU A 119 45.97 3.20 -12.66
CA LEU A 119 44.82 2.73 -13.43
C LEU A 119 44.44 1.28 -13.06
N ALA A 120 45.41 0.38 -12.87
CA ALA A 120 45.14 -0.98 -12.43
C ALA A 120 44.42 -1.02 -11.07
N ILE A 121 44.88 -0.20 -10.12
CA ILE A 121 44.25 -0.09 -8.78
C ILE A 121 42.84 0.51 -8.90
N ILE A 122 42.68 1.61 -9.64
CA ILE A 122 41.38 2.27 -9.81
C ILE A 122 40.38 1.30 -10.47
N ARG A 123 40.79 0.56 -11.52
CA ARG A 123 39.93 -0.44 -12.16
C ARG A 123 39.51 -1.55 -11.20
N PHE A 124 40.43 -2.04 -10.37
CA PHE A 124 40.11 -3.03 -9.35
C PHE A 124 39.08 -2.49 -8.34
N LEU A 125 39.28 -1.27 -7.85
CA LEU A 125 38.35 -0.62 -6.93
C LEU A 125 36.98 -0.36 -7.59
N CYS A 126 36.96 0.07 -8.85
CA CYS A 126 35.72 0.26 -9.62
C CYS A 126 34.96 -1.05 -9.79
N ALA A 127 35.65 -2.18 -10.04
CA ALA A 127 35.00 -3.48 -10.12
C ALA A 127 34.35 -3.88 -8.79
N GLN A 128 35.04 -3.68 -7.66
CA GLN A 128 34.47 -3.93 -6.33
C GLN A 128 33.29 -3.00 -6.04
N ALA A 129 33.43 -1.70 -6.36
CA ALA A 129 32.37 -0.72 -6.20
C ALA A 129 31.13 -1.05 -7.05
N ALA A 130 31.31 -1.54 -8.27
CA ALA A 130 30.22 -1.97 -9.14
C ALA A 130 29.42 -3.12 -8.51
N VAL A 131 30.11 -4.12 -7.95
CA VAL A 131 29.47 -5.23 -7.24
C VAL A 131 28.71 -4.73 -6.01
N SER A 132 29.34 -3.90 -5.17
CA SER A 132 28.69 -3.37 -3.96
C SER A 132 27.47 -2.51 -4.28
N LEU A 133 27.56 -1.67 -5.32
CA LEU A 133 26.46 -0.82 -5.76
C LEU A 133 25.29 -1.65 -6.27
N GLN A 134 25.55 -2.67 -7.10
CA GLN A 134 24.52 -3.59 -7.58
C GLN A 134 23.85 -4.34 -6.42
N ASN A 135 24.64 -4.81 -5.45
CA ASN A 135 24.10 -5.52 -4.29
C ASN A 135 23.22 -4.62 -3.43
N ALA A 136 23.62 -3.37 -3.20
CA ALA A 136 22.79 -2.40 -2.48
C ALA A 136 21.47 -2.13 -3.20
N GLN A 137 21.50 -1.94 -4.53
CA GLN A 137 20.29 -1.74 -5.34
C GLN A 137 19.35 -2.97 -5.29
N LEU A 138 19.91 -4.18 -5.42
CA LEU A 138 19.13 -5.42 -5.34
C LEU A 138 18.54 -5.62 -3.94
N TYR A 139 19.28 -5.26 -2.90
CA TYR A 139 18.82 -5.34 -1.52
C TYR A 139 17.64 -4.40 -1.28
N ASP A 140 17.73 -3.14 -1.73
CA ASP A 140 16.65 -2.16 -1.62
C ASP A 140 15.39 -2.62 -2.38
N GLN A 141 15.56 -3.14 -3.59
CA GLN A 141 14.45 -3.71 -4.38
C GLN A 141 13.79 -4.91 -3.69
N ALA A 142 14.58 -5.81 -3.12
CA ALA A 142 14.06 -6.96 -2.38
C ALA A 142 13.30 -6.52 -1.12
N GLN A 143 13.80 -5.52 -0.39
CA GLN A 143 13.09 -4.96 0.77
C GLN A 143 11.74 -4.35 0.37
N GLN A 144 11.69 -3.58 -0.71
CA GLN A 144 10.44 -3.01 -1.23
C GLN A 144 9.44 -4.11 -1.61
N ALA A 145 9.88 -5.12 -2.36
CA ALA A 145 9.02 -6.24 -2.75
C ALA A 145 8.47 -7.02 -1.54
N ILE A 146 9.28 -7.21 -0.49
CA ILE A 146 8.85 -7.86 0.75
C ILE A 146 7.79 -7.01 1.47
N GLN A 147 7.98 -5.69 1.53
CA GLN A 147 7.01 -4.78 2.14
C GLN A 147 5.67 -4.80 1.40
N GLU A 148 5.70 -4.72 0.07
CA GLU A 148 4.51 -4.80 -0.78
C GLU A 148 3.79 -6.14 -0.60
N LEU A 149 4.51 -7.26 -0.64
CA LEU A 149 3.95 -8.59 -0.44
C LEU A 149 3.26 -8.71 0.93
N HIS A 150 3.90 -8.21 1.99
CA HIS A 150 3.34 -8.24 3.34
C HIS A 150 2.05 -7.41 3.43
N GLN A 151 2.01 -6.22 2.82
CA GLN A 151 0.79 -5.40 2.77
C GLN A 151 -0.34 -6.11 2.03
N THR A 152 -0.06 -6.70 0.87
CA THR A 152 -1.07 -7.47 0.11
C THR A 152 -1.58 -8.66 0.91
N GLN A 153 -0.70 -9.41 1.59
CA GLN A 153 -1.12 -10.53 2.44
C GLN A 153 -2.02 -10.11 3.59
N GLN A 154 -1.73 -8.98 4.23
CA GLN A 154 -2.58 -8.43 5.29
C GLN A 154 -3.97 -8.05 4.77
N GLN A 155 -4.04 -7.40 3.61
CA GLN A 155 -5.31 -7.04 2.96
C GLN A 155 -6.12 -8.29 2.61
N LEU A 156 -5.49 -9.32 2.03
CA LEU A 156 -6.15 -10.58 1.72
C LEU A 156 -6.67 -11.29 2.98
N ALA A 157 -5.86 -11.40 4.02
CA ALA A 157 -6.26 -12.02 5.28
C ALA A 157 -7.43 -11.26 5.95
N GLN A 158 -7.46 -9.93 5.84
CA GLN A 158 -8.58 -9.13 6.34
C GLN A 158 -9.85 -9.33 5.49
N SER A 159 -9.70 -9.37 4.16
CA SER A 159 -10.81 -9.64 3.23
C SER A 159 -11.44 -11.01 3.45
N GLU A 160 -10.63 -12.06 3.63
CA GLU A 160 -11.10 -13.40 3.96
C GLU A 160 -11.83 -13.46 5.30
N LYS A 161 -11.30 -12.81 6.34
CA LYS A 161 -11.99 -12.71 7.65
C LYS A 161 -13.34 -12.02 7.52
N MET A 162 -13.42 -10.94 6.75
CA MET A 162 -14.67 -10.21 6.51
C MET A 162 -15.67 -11.02 5.68
N SER A 163 -15.21 -11.76 4.68
CA SER A 163 -16.04 -12.68 3.89
C SER A 163 -16.62 -13.80 4.76
N ASN A 164 -15.78 -14.43 5.60
CA ASN A 164 -16.22 -15.45 6.56
C ASN A 164 -17.23 -14.88 7.57
N LEU A 165 -16.99 -13.67 8.08
CA LEU A 165 -17.92 -13.00 8.96
C LEU A 165 -19.26 -12.71 8.27
N ARG A 166 -19.24 -12.23 7.02
CA ARG A 166 -20.45 -11.97 6.23
C ARG A 166 -21.27 -13.24 6.02
N ASN A 167 -20.62 -14.35 5.67
CA ASN A 167 -21.28 -15.64 5.49
C ASN A 167 -21.89 -16.15 6.80
N LEU A 168 -21.18 -16.01 7.92
CA LEU A 168 -21.69 -16.39 9.24
C LEU A 168 -22.90 -15.55 9.65
N VAL A 169 -22.83 -14.22 9.50
CA VAL A 169 -23.94 -13.31 9.81
C VAL A 169 -25.16 -13.63 8.96
N ALA A 170 -24.99 -13.89 7.66
CA ALA A 170 -26.08 -14.28 6.78
C ALA A 170 -26.72 -15.62 7.22
N GLY A 171 -25.91 -16.62 7.57
CA GLY A 171 -26.38 -17.92 8.08
C GLY A 171 -27.20 -17.76 9.36
N VAL A 172 -26.65 -17.08 10.37
CA VAL A 172 -27.32 -16.84 11.65
C VAL A 172 -28.62 -16.05 11.47
N THR A 173 -28.62 -15.04 10.60
CA THR A 173 -29.83 -14.25 10.31
C THR A 173 -30.92 -15.12 9.70
N ASN A 174 -30.58 -15.98 8.75
CA ASN A 174 -31.55 -16.89 8.14
C ASN A 174 -32.15 -17.84 9.18
N GLU A 175 -31.32 -18.40 10.07
CA GLU A 175 -31.77 -19.28 11.16
C GLU A 175 -32.64 -18.55 12.20
N ILE A 176 -32.39 -17.27 12.49
CA ILE A 176 -33.24 -16.45 13.37
C ILE A 176 -34.57 -16.12 12.69
N ASN A 177 -34.54 -15.78 11.40
CA ASN A 177 -35.72 -15.32 10.68
C ASN A 177 -36.75 -16.44 10.46
N GLN A 178 -36.32 -17.69 10.39
CA GLN A 178 -37.22 -18.85 10.27
C GLN A 178 -38.24 -18.97 11.43
N PRO A 179 -37.84 -19.12 12.71
CA PRO A 179 -38.77 -19.20 13.83
C PRO A 179 -39.51 -17.89 14.07
N VAL A 180 -38.87 -16.73 13.87
CA VAL A 180 -39.53 -15.41 13.96
C VAL A 180 -40.68 -15.31 12.96
N GLY A 181 -40.45 -15.74 11.71
CA GLY A 181 -41.48 -15.78 10.68
C GLY A 181 -42.64 -16.71 11.05
N PHE A 182 -42.33 -17.90 11.61
CA PHE A 182 -43.34 -18.82 12.11
C PHE A 182 -44.18 -18.20 13.23
N LEU A 183 -43.55 -17.60 14.25
CA LEU A 183 -44.27 -16.98 15.35
C LEU A 183 -45.14 -15.81 14.89
N GLN A 184 -44.61 -14.96 14.01
CA GLN A 184 -45.33 -13.81 13.48
C GLN A 184 -46.58 -14.23 12.68
N GLY A 185 -46.49 -15.31 11.90
CA GLY A 185 -47.62 -15.86 11.16
C GLY A 185 -48.73 -16.44 12.05
N ASN A 186 -48.42 -16.84 13.29
CA ASN A 186 -49.39 -17.42 14.22
C ASN A 186 -50.01 -16.42 15.20
N ILE A 187 -49.33 -15.29 15.49
CA ILE A 187 -49.84 -14.33 16.48
C ILE A 187 -51.04 -13.53 15.97
N GLN A 188 -51.05 -13.13 14.70
CA GLN A 188 -52.20 -12.40 14.16
C GLN A 188 -53.48 -13.25 14.20
N PRO A 189 -53.50 -14.51 13.72
CA PRO A 189 -54.64 -15.38 13.91
C PRO A 189 -55.03 -15.58 15.38
N ALA A 190 -54.06 -15.68 16.30
CA ALA A 190 -54.35 -15.82 17.72
C ALA A 190 -55.05 -14.58 18.30
N LEU A 191 -54.62 -13.37 17.91
CA LEU A 191 -55.30 -12.13 18.25
C LEU A 191 -56.73 -12.10 17.72
N ASP A 192 -56.92 -12.50 16.46
CA ASP A 192 -58.24 -12.54 15.82
C ASP A 192 -59.17 -13.52 16.57
N TYR A 193 -58.68 -14.72 16.91
CA TYR A 193 -59.45 -15.72 17.68
C TYR A 193 -59.81 -15.24 19.08
N VAL A 194 -58.88 -14.55 19.76
CA VAL A 194 -59.17 -13.99 21.09
C VAL A 194 -60.24 -12.90 20.97
N GLN A 195 -60.16 -12.04 19.96
CA GLN A 195 -61.14 -11.00 19.73
C GLN A 195 -62.54 -11.59 19.47
N ASP A 196 -62.65 -12.59 18.59
CA ASP A 196 -63.92 -13.27 18.29
C ASP A 196 -64.53 -13.91 19.56
N LEU A 197 -63.69 -14.54 20.41
CA LEU A 197 -64.15 -15.13 21.66
C LEU A 197 -64.62 -14.08 22.66
N LEU A 198 -63.90 -12.97 22.79
CA LEU A 198 -64.28 -11.87 23.68
C LEU A 198 -65.57 -11.19 23.20
N ASP A 199 -65.76 -11.03 21.90
CA ASP A 199 -66.98 -10.48 21.31
C ASP A 199 -68.18 -11.40 21.53
N LEU A 200 -68.00 -12.72 21.43
CA LEU A 200 -69.03 -13.70 21.76
C LEU A 200 -69.40 -13.65 23.25
N ILE A 201 -68.41 -13.55 24.15
CA ILE A 201 -68.64 -13.43 25.59
C ILE A 201 -69.41 -12.13 25.90
N ASN A 202 -69.06 -11.01 25.26
CA ASN A 202 -69.78 -9.74 25.37
C ASN A 202 -71.25 -9.88 24.99
N LEU A 203 -71.52 -10.54 23.86
CA LEU A 203 -72.88 -10.77 23.39
C LEU A 203 -73.69 -11.63 24.37
N TYR A 204 -73.09 -12.69 24.93
CA TYR A 204 -73.75 -13.47 25.97
C TYR A 204 -74.05 -12.66 27.23
N GLN A 205 -73.14 -11.79 27.66
CA GLN A 205 -73.34 -10.93 28.83
C GLN A 205 -74.41 -9.85 28.59
N SER A 206 -74.57 -9.35 27.37
CA SER A 206 -75.62 -8.38 27.03
C SER A 206 -77.01 -9.01 26.96
N GLU A 207 -77.12 -10.21 26.36
CA GLU A 207 -78.39 -10.93 26.22
C GLU A 207 -78.80 -11.68 27.50
N TYR A 208 -77.84 -12.01 28.37
CA TYR A 208 -78.08 -12.73 29.63
C TYR A 208 -77.47 -11.99 30.85
N PRO A 209 -78.02 -10.82 31.23
CA PRO A 209 -77.43 -9.93 32.24
C PRO A 209 -77.53 -10.43 33.69
N GLN A 210 -78.31 -11.49 33.94
CA GLN A 210 -78.46 -12.13 35.25
C GLN A 210 -78.05 -13.61 35.17
N PRO A 211 -76.75 -13.92 35.07
CA PRO A 211 -76.26 -15.29 35.03
C PRO A 211 -76.56 -16.06 36.32
N ASN A 212 -76.69 -17.38 36.21
CA ASN A 212 -76.85 -18.27 37.37
C ASN A 212 -75.58 -18.29 38.24
N ASP A 213 -75.70 -18.81 39.47
CA ASP A 213 -74.60 -18.82 40.44
C ASP A 213 -73.38 -19.62 39.95
N THR A 214 -73.59 -20.67 39.16
CA THR A 214 -72.51 -21.46 38.56
C THR A 214 -71.64 -20.62 37.61
N ILE A 215 -72.27 -19.82 36.75
CA ILE A 215 -71.57 -18.92 35.82
C ILE A 215 -70.89 -17.79 36.59
N LYS A 216 -71.56 -17.17 37.56
CA LYS A 216 -70.97 -16.11 38.41
C LYS A 216 -69.72 -16.59 39.13
N ALA A 217 -69.80 -17.75 39.79
CA ALA A 217 -68.66 -18.35 40.48
C ALA A 217 -67.49 -18.63 39.54
N LYS A 218 -67.75 -19.09 38.31
CA LYS A 218 -66.68 -19.32 37.32
C LYS A 218 -66.07 -18.01 36.80
N THR A 219 -66.89 -17.00 36.54
CA THR A 219 -66.46 -15.65 36.10
C THR A 219 -65.55 -15.00 37.14
N GLU A 220 -65.92 -15.06 38.43
CA GLU A 220 -65.10 -14.57 39.54
C GLU A 220 -63.81 -15.41 39.69
N ALA A 221 -63.91 -16.74 39.61
CA ALA A 221 -62.76 -17.63 39.80
C ALA A 221 -61.65 -17.47 38.76
N ILE A 222 -61.98 -17.03 37.54
CA ILE A 222 -60.99 -16.75 36.49
C ILE A 222 -60.61 -15.27 36.39
N ASP A 223 -61.26 -14.40 37.16
CA ASP A 223 -61.17 -12.94 37.00
C ASP A 223 -61.33 -12.52 35.53
N LEU A 224 -62.54 -12.75 34.99
CA LEU A 224 -62.80 -12.57 33.57
C LEU A 224 -62.49 -11.14 33.10
N GLU A 225 -62.74 -10.12 33.92
CA GLU A 225 -62.46 -8.73 33.56
C GLU A 225 -60.96 -8.48 33.37
N PHE A 226 -60.13 -9.03 34.25
CA PHE A 226 -58.68 -8.98 34.09
C PHE A 226 -58.23 -9.70 32.81
N ILE A 227 -58.71 -10.92 32.55
CA ILE A 227 -58.33 -11.68 31.33
C ILE A 227 -58.73 -10.92 30.06
N ARG A 228 -59.90 -10.29 30.05
CA ARG A 228 -60.41 -9.51 28.91
C ARG A 228 -59.49 -8.35 28.56
N GLU A 229 -58.90 -7.70 29.56
CA GLU A 229 -57.95 -6.61 29.34
C GLU A 229 -56.52 -7.10 29.05
N ASP A 230 -56.05 -8.11 29.78
CA ASP A 230 -54.65 -8.51 29.77
C ASP A 230 -54.30 -9.46 28.61
N PHE A 231 -55.19 -10.38 28.24
CA PHE A 231 -54.86 -11.39 27.24
C PHE A 231 -54.59 -10.82 25.83
N PRO A 232 -55.41 -9.87 25.30
CA PRO A 232 -55.07 -9.18 24.06
C PRO A 232 -53.76 -8.39 24.16
N ARG A 233 -53.53 -7.69 25.29
CA ARG A 233 -52.29 -6.93 25.55
C ARG A 233 -51.05 -7.82 25.57
N LEU A 234 -51.14 -9.02 26.14
CA LEU A 234 -50.06 -10.00 26.16
C LEU A 234 -49.67 -10.44 24.75
N LEU A 235 -50.64 -10.79 23.91
CA LEU A 235 -50.39 -11.18 22.52
C LEU A 235 -49.81 -10.03 21.69
N GLU A 236 -50.31 -8.81 21.90
CA GLU A 236 -49.77 -7.61 21.24
C GLU A 236 -48.33 -7.32 21.68
N SER A 237 -48.01 -7.49 22.97
CA SER A 237 -46.63 -7.39 23.48
C SER A 237 -45.70 -8.43 22.85
N MET A 238 -46.16 -9.69 22.70
CA MET A 238 -45.41 -10.73 21.99
C MET A 238 -45.18 -10.37 20.51
N HIS A 239 -46.19 -9.84 19.84
CA HIS A 239 -46.09 -9.37 18.46
C HIS A 239 -45.01 -8.28 18.32
N GLN A 240 -45.01 -7.30 19.24
CA GLN A 240 -43.98 -6.26 19.28
C GLN A 240 -42.57 -6.83 19.54
N GLY A 241 -42.44 -7.81 20.43
CA GLY A 241 -41.17 -8.48 20.72
C GLY A 241 -40.57 -9.18 19.49
N ILE A 242 -41.40 -9.91 18.74
CA ILE A 242 -40.98 -10.61 17.51
C ILE A 242 -40.57 -9.61 16.42
N ASN A 243 -41.31 -8.51 16.28
CA ASN A 243 -40.94 -7.43 15.36
C ASN A 243 -39.58 -6.79 15.72
N ARG A 244 -39.30 -6.59 17.01
CA ARG A 244 -37.98 -6.11 17.46
C ARG A 244 -36.86 -7.08 17.09
N ILE A 245 -37.05 -8.39 17.33
CA ILE A 245 -36.05 -9.41 16.98
C ILE A 245 -35.79 -9.41 15.47
N ARG A 246 -36.84 -9.32 14.65
CA ARG A 246 -36.73 -9.23 13.18
C ARG A 246 -35.93 -8.01 12.75
N ASN A 247 -36.20 -6.84 13.34
CA ASN A 247 -35.50 -5.60 13.02
C ASN A 247 -34.01 -5.64 13.39
N ILE A 248 -33.68 -6.25 14.53
CA ILE A 248 -32.28 -6.49 14.95
C ILE A 248 -31.58 -7.42 13.95
N SER A 249 -32.23 -8.54 13.61
CA SER A 249 -31.74 -9.51 12.62
C SER A 249 -31.44 -8.84 11.27
N ASN A 250 -32.38 -8.07 10.74
CA ASN A 250 -32.19 -7.35 9.47
C ASN A 250 -31.07 -6.28 9.55
N SER A 251 -30.93 -5.63 10.70
CA SER A 251 -29.90 -4.63 10.93
C SER A 251 -28.50 -5.25 11.00
N LEU A 252 -28.36 -6.48 11.52
CA LEU A 252 -27.10 -7.24 11.52
C LEU A 252 -26.63 -7.54 10.09
N VAL A 253 -27.54 -7.91 9.18
CA VAL A 253 -27.24 -8.08 7.75
C VAL A 253 -26.74 -6.79 7.13
N GLN A 254 -27.44 -5.67 7.34
CA GLN A 254 -27.04 -4.38 6.76
C GLN A 254 -25.68 -3.89 7.27
N HIS A 255 -25.34 -4.14 8.54
CA HIS A 255 -24.02 -3.80 9.07
C HIS A 255 -22.91 -4.70 8.52
N GLY A 256 -23.21 -5.97 8.26
CA GLY A 256 -22.30 -6.88 7.55
C GLY A 256 -22.03 -6.46 6.09
N GLU A 257 -22.95 -5.69 5.47
CA GLU A 257 -22.84 -5.22 4.09
C GLU A 257 -22.25 -3.82 3.93
N LYS A 258 -22.41 -2.93 4.93
CA LYS A 258 -22.00 -1.52 4.86
C LYS A 258 -20.52 -1.21 5.13
N ASN A 259 -19.70 -2.22 5.44
CA ASN A 259 -18.24 -2.08 5.50
C ASN A 259 -17.60 -2.73 4.26
N PRO A 260 -17.56 -2.04 3.10
CA PRO A 260 -16.88 -2.54 1.92
C PRO A 260 -15.35 -2.53 2.13
N PRO A 261 -14.61 -3.35 1.36
CA PRO A 261 -13.15 -3.38 1.43
C PRO A 261 -12.58 -2.00 1.07
N VAL A 262 -11.65 -1.50 1.90
CA VAL A 262 -10.68 -0.47 1.52
C VAL A 262 -9.46 -1.18 0.96
#